data_AF-A0A951DUJ9-F1
#
_entry.id   AF-A0A951DUJ9-F1
#
_cell.length_a   1.000
_cell.length_b   1.000
_cell.length_c   1.000
_cell.angle_alpha   90.00
_cell.angle_beta   90.00
_cell.angle_gamma   90.00
#
_symmetry.space_group_name_H-M   'P 1'
#
loop_
_entity.id
_entity.type
_entity.pdbx_description
1 polymer ?
#
loop_
_entity_poly.entity_id
_entity_poly.type
_entity_poly.pdbx_seq_one_letter_code
_entity_poly.pdbx_strand_id
1 'polypeptide(L)' 'MGPSTYRVQFIDDKGEFAFTEPSDRENAIVEACSLRLRFMVQAIVDDVTGDVVMSAEEIRAEAQRRESSSRSLTN' A
#
# COMPACT_ATOMS: atom_id res chain seq x y z
N MET A 1 -23.76 -5.96 -1.68
CA MET A 1 -22.32 -5.95 -1.38
C MET A 1 -21.92 -4.49 -1.26
N GLY A 2 -21.41 -4.06 -0.10
CA GLY A 2 -20.89 -2.70 0.07
C GLY A 2 -19.66 -2.49 -0.83
N PRO A 3 -19.24 -1.24 -1.08
CA PRO A 3 -17.96 -1.01 -1.75
C PRO A 3 -16.87 -1.72 -0.95
N SER A 4 -16.09 -2.58 -1.59
CA SER A 4 -14.90 -3.17 -0.97
C SER A 4 -13.94 -2.03 -0.62
N THR A 5 -13.83 -1.70 0.65
CA THR A 5 -12.89 -0.72 1.16
C THR A 5 -11.60 -1.43 1.53
N TYR A 6 -10.46 -0.84 1.14
CA TYR A 6 -9.14 -1.33 1.51
C TYR A 6 -8.54 -0.37 2.52
N ARG A 7 -7.66 -0.87 3.38
CA ARG A 7 -6.93 -0.07 4.36
C ARG A 7 -5.43 -0.25 4.20
N VAL A 8 -4.69 0.85 4.03
CA VAL A 8 -3.22 0.82 4.11
C VAL A 8 -2.81 1.16 5.53
N GLN A 9 -2.20 0.21 6.24
CA GLN A 9 -1.73 0.39 7.61
C GLN A 9 -0.25 0.81 7.62
N PHE A 10 0.09 1.84 8.41
CA PHE A 10 1.47 2.33 8.52
C PHE A 10 1.72 2.98 9.88
N ILE A 11 3.00 3.18 10.20
CA ILE A 11 3.43 4.02 11.32
C ILE A 11 3.78 5.40 10.79
N ASP A 12 3.15 6.44 11.33
CA ASP A 12 3.36 7.82 10.92
C ASP A 12 4.68 8.42 11.46
N ASP A 13 4.91 9.71 11.26
CA ASP A 13 6.13 10.39 11.71
C ASP A 13 6.19 10.64 13.23
N LYS A 14 5.09 10.43 13.94
CA LYS A 14 5.01 10.46 15.40
C LYS A 14 5.25 9.08 16.02
N GLY A 15 5.36 8.04 15.20
CA GLY A 15 5.44 6.66 15.67
C GLY A 15 4.08 6.06 16.01
N GLU A 16 2.99 6.68 15.58
CA GLU A 16 1.63 6.24 15.87
C GLU A 16 1.09 5.35 14.75
N PHE A 17 0.23 4.38 15.12
CA PHE A 17 -0.47 3.56 14.14
C PHE A 17 -1.51 4.41 13.42
N ALA A 18 -1.37 4.52 12.11
CA ALA A 18 -2.27 5.24 11.24
C ALA A 18 -2.71 4.38 10.06
N PHE A 19 -3.77 4.81 9.39
CA PHE A 19 -4.22 4.17 8.17
C PHE A 19 -4.90 5.12 7.20
N THR A 20 -4.94 4.73 5.94
CA THR A 20 -5.74 5.38 4.91
C THR A 20 -6.74 4.40 4.29
N GLU A 21 -7.79 4.94 3.67
CA GLU A 21 -8.93 4.20 3.12
C GLU A 21 -9.10 4.43 1.62
N PRO A 22 -8.22 3.84 0.79
CA PRO A 22 -8.31 3.91 -0.67
C PRO A 22 -9.62 3.28 -1.19
N SER A 23 -10.12 3.83 -2.31
CA SER A 23 -11.38 3.43 -2.94
C SER A 23 -11.40 2.01 -3.52
N ASP A 24 -10.22 1.46 -3.80
CA ASP A 24 -10.02 0.16 -4.42
C ASP A 24 -8.59 -0.35 -4.18
N ARG A 25 -8.34 -1.59 -4.60
CA ARG A 25 -7.08 -2.30 -4.37
C ARG A 25 -5.90 -1.63 -5.07
N GLU A 26 -6.09 -1.14 -6.29
CA GLU A 26 -4.99 -0.58 -7.07
C GLU A 26 -4.55 0.76 -6.48
N ASN A 27 -5.51 1.58 -6.06
CA ASN A 27 -5.22 2.80 -5.31
C ASN A 27 -4.52 2.50 -3.98
N ALA A 28 -4.92 1.42 -3.27
CA ALA A 28 -4.22 0.99 -2.06
C ALA A 28 -2.76 0.62 -2.32
N ILE A 29 -2.49 -0.09 -3.42
CA ILE A 29 -1.13 -0.49 -3.79
C ILE A 29 -0.29 0.74 -4.14
N VAL A 30 -0.81 1.65 -4.96
CA VAL A 30 -0.13 2.89 -5.34
C VAL A 30 0.19 3.73 -4.11
N GLU A 31 -0.78 3.88 -3.21
CA GLU A 31 -0.62 4.67 -2.00
C GLU A 31 0.38 4.04 -1.03
N ALA A 32 0.29 2.72 -0.79
CA ALA A 32 1.27 1.99 0.01
C ALA A 32 2.69 2.13 -0.55
N CYS A 33 2.85 2.05 -1.88
CA CYS A 33 4.14 2.23 -2.55
C CYS A 33 4.67 3.66 -2.37
N SER A 34 3.80 4.67 -2.31
CA SER A 34 4.18 6.06 -2.07
C SER A 34 4.51 6.33 -0.59
N LEU A 35 3.64 5.90 0.32
CA LEU A 35 3.79 6.07 1.76
C LEU A 35 5.07 5.42 2.29
N ARG A 36 5.51 4.30 1.71
CA ARG A 36 6.76 3.63 2.13
C ARG A 36 8.01 4.52 2.04
N LEU A 37 7.97 5.58 1.23
CA LEU A 37 9.08 6.51 1.05
C LEU A 37 9.29 7.40 2.29
N ARG A 38 8.25 7.53 3.12
CA ARG A 38 8.26 8.39 4.32
C ARG A 38 7.91 7.63 5.61
N PHE A 39 7.13 6.56 5.51
CA PHE A 39 6.52 5.87 6.64
C PHE A 39 6.80 4.38 6.63
N MET A 40 6.70 3.75 7.81
CA MET A 40 6.82 2.30 7.92
C MET A 40 5.48 1.64 7.63
N VAL A 41 5.23 1.36 6.35
CA VAL A 41 4.02 0.64 5.90
C VAL A 41 4.06 -0.82 6.36
N GLN A 42 2.97 -1.26 6.98
CA GLN A 42 2.80 -2.59 7.58
C GLN A 42 2.11 -3.57 6.61
N ALA A 43 0.95 -3.19 6.08
CA ALA A 43 0.13 -4.06 5.25
C ALA A 43 -0.98 -3.27 4.53
N ILE A 44 -1.53 -3.88 3.48
CA ILE A 44 -2.84 -3.56 2.93
C ILE A 44 -3.82 -4.63 3.43
N VAL A 45 -4.93 -4.19 3.98
CA VAL A 45 -5.97 -5.05 4.55
C VAL A 45 -7.29 -4.83 3.79
N ASP A 46 -8.01 -5.91 3.52
CA ASP A 46 -9.39 -5.84 3.06
C ASP A 46 -10.27 -5.50 4.27
N ASP A 47 -10.96 -4.37 4.25
CA ASP A 47 -11.73 -3.90 5.41
C ASP A 47 -13.06 -4.65 5.59
N VAL A 48 -13.50 -5.37 4.54
CA VAL A 48 -14.71 -6.20 4.60
C VAL A 48 -14.41 -7.55 5.25
N THR A 49 -13.29 -8.18 4.90
CA THR A 49 -12.92 -9.50 5.43
C THR A 49 -11.97 -9.43 6.62
N GLY A 50 -11.23 -8.33 6.76
CA GLY A 50 -10.14 -8.18 7.72
C GLY A 50 -8.83 -8.85 7.29
N ASP A 51 -8.77 -9.43 6.08
CA ASP A 51 -7.61 -10.19 5.62
C ASP A 51 -6.48 -9.29 5.14
N VAL A 52 -5.24 -9.72 5.38
CA VAL A 52 -4.07 -9.08 4.78
C VAL A 52 -4.03 -9.43 3.29
N VAL A 53 -4.26 -8.42 2.46
CA VAL A 53 -4.21 -8.51 1.00
C VAL A 53 -2.77 -8.41 0.49
N MET A 54 -1.95 -7.64 1.19
CA MET A 54 -0.54 -7.45 0.83
C MET A 54 0.29 -7.07 2.05
N SER A 55 1.36 -7.80 2.31
CA SER A 55 2.30 -7.55 3.41
C SER A 55 3.32 -6.44 3.07
N ALA A 56 4.01 -5.92 4.08
CA ALA A 56 5.11 -4.96 3.90
C ALA A 56 6.19 -5.44 2.91
N GLU A 57 6.51 -6.72 2.90
CA GLU A 57 7.51 -7.29 1.99
C GLU A 57 7.01 -7.28 0.54
N GLU A 58 5.75 -7.67 0.32
CA GLU A 58 5.11 -7.64 -0.99
C GLU A 58 4.96 -6.20 -1.51
N ILE A 59 4.64 -5.23 -0.64
CA ILE A 59 4.61 -3.79 -0.97
C ILE A 59 5.98 -3.31 -1.43
N ARG A 60 7.07 -3.73 -0.77
CA ARG A 60 8.43 -3.37 -1.21
C ARG A 60 8.75 -3.97 -2.57
N ALA A 61 8.42 -5.24 -2.79
CA ALA A 61 8.65 -5.91 -4.07
C ALA A 61 7.83 -5.29 -5.21
N GLU A 62 6.57 -4.94 -4.93
CA GLU A 62 5.67 -4.26 -5.87
C GLU A 62 6.23 -2.89 -6.27
N ALA A 63 6.66 -2.09 -5.30
CA ALA A 63 7.24 -0.79 -5.60
C ALA A 63 8.52 -0.90 -6.45
N GLN A 64 9.40 -1.86 -6.15
CA GLN A 64 10.60 -2.12 -6.95
C GLN A 64 10.26 -2.53 -8.39
N ARG A 65 9.21 -3.34 -8.58
CA ARG A 65 8.71 -3.70 -9.92
C ARG A 65 8.22 -2.47 -10.67
N ARG A 66 7.39 -1.64 -10.03
CA ARG A 66 6.84 -0.41 -10.64
C ARG A 66 7.94 0.57 -11.04
N GLU A 67 8.93 0.79 -10.17
CA GLU A 67 10.09 1.65 -10.44
C GLU A 67 10.92 1.13 -11.62
N SER A 68 11.15 -0.19 -11.68
CA SER A 68 11.86 -0.84 -12.79
C SER A 68 11.10 -0.69 -14.11
N SER A 69 9.78 -0.90 -14.10
CA SER A 69 8.93 -0.74 -15.27
C SER A 69 8.91 0.70 -15.80
N SER A 70 8.87 1.71 -14.92
CA SER A 70 8.96 3.11 -15.33
C SER A 70 10.31 3.46 -15.95
N ARG A 71 11.40 2.81 -15.51
CA ARG A 71 12.76 3.06 -16.00
C ARG A 71 13.05 2.44 -17.37
N SER A 72 12.35 1.37 -17.74
CA SER A 72 12.50 0.70 -19.04
C SER A 72 11.85 1.44 -20.22
N LEU A 73 10.95 2.39 -19.97
CA LEU A 73 10.24 3.16 -21.01
C LEU A 73 11.00 4.39 -21.53
N THR A 74 12.17 4.70 -20.96
CA THR A 74 12.98 5.88 -21.30
C THR A 74 14.23 5.60 -22.14
N ASN A 75 14.34 4.41 -22.75
CA ASN A 75 15.52 4.01 -23.53
C ASN A 75 15.20 3.76 -25.01
#